data_AF-A0A2X1MCG6-F1
#
_entry.id   AF-A0A2X1MCG6-F1
#
_cell.length_a   1.000
_cell.length_b   1.000
_cell.length_c   1.000
_cell.angle_alpha   90.00
_cell.angle_beta   90.00
_cell.angle_gamma   90.00
#
_symmetry.space_group_name_H-M   'P 1'
#
loop_
_entity.id
_entity.type
_entity.pdbx_description
1 polymer ?
#
loop_
_entity_poly.entity_id
_entity_poly.type
_entity_poly.pdbx_seq_one_letter_code
_entity_poly.pdbx_strand_id
1 'polypeptide(L)'
;MLAVLPQAPSRLRPDRWPERAEAARNKVLERMAVQGVWSREQVKESREEPIWLAPRQMPQLAPLFSRMMLGKSKSDKSLLRWMPVFNDVWKNWRKTGKGGCHRAAHWR
;
A
#
# COMPACT_ATOMS: atom_id res chain seq x y z
N MET A 1 -7.14 13.77 -9.23
CA MET A 1 -7.27 12.33 -8.88
C MET A 1 -6.81 12.06 -7.45
N LEU A 2 -7.73 12.06 -6.46
CA LEU A 2 -7.46 11.57 -5.10
C LEU A 2 -8.45 10.49 -4.63
N ALA A 3 -9.53 10.20 -5.39
CA ALA A 3 -10.60 9.29 -4.99
C ALA A 3 -10.42 7.81 -5.41
N VAL A 4 -9.48 7.48 -6.33
CA VAL A 4 -9.30 6.10 -6.85
C VAL A 4 -8.44 5.21 -5.93
N LEU A 5 -7.80 5.78 -4.90
CA LEU A 5 -6.94 5.02 -3.99
C LEU A 5 -7.63 4.86 -2.63
N PRO A 6 -8.44 3.79 -2.46
CA PRO A 6 -8.24 2.92 -1.30
C PRO A 6 -8.67 1.45 -1.54
N GLN A 7 -8.39 0.86 -2.71
CA GLN A 7 -8.66 -0.59 -2.94
C GLN A 7 -7.38 -1.40 -3.22
N ALA A 8 -6.51 -0.95 -4.13
CA ALA A 8 -5.28 -1.68 -4.47
C ALA A 8 -4.19 -0.75 -5.01
N PRO A 9 -3.52 0.02 -4.13
CA PRO A 9 -2.59 1.07 -4.54
C PRO A 9 -1.41 0.53 -5.36
N SER A 10 -0.88 -0.65 -5.04
CA SER A 10 0.22 -1.26 -5.80
C SER A 10 -0.17 -1.71 -7.20
N ARG A 11 -1.42 -2.13 -7.41
CA ARG A 11 -1.90 -2.74 -8.66
C ARG A 11 -2.33 -1.69 -9.69
N LEU A 12 -2.78 -0.53 -9.20
CA LEU A 12 -3.32 0.57 -10.01
C LEU A 12 -2.37 1.78 -10.08
N ARG A 13 -1.06 1.55 -9.89
CA ARG A 13 -0.07 2.62 -10.03
C ARG A 13 -0.06 3.14 -11.48
N PRO A 14 -0.42 4.41 -11.73
CA PRO A 14 -0.40 4.95 -13.09
C PRO A 14 1.03 5.04 -13.65
N ASP A 15 2.02 5.08 -12.76
CA ASP A 15 3.47 5.06 -13.04
C ASP A 15 3.96 3.76 -13.72
N ARG A 16 3.27 2.64 -13.46
CA ARG A 16 3.66 1.31 -14.00
C ARG A 16 2.62 0.74 -14.97
N TRP A 17 1.34 1.03 -14.75
CA TRP A 17 0.22 0.46 -15.49
C TRP A 17 -0.81 1.55 -15.83
N PRO A 18 -0.49 2.48 -16.74
CA PRO A 18 -1.34 3.64 -17.04
C PRO A 18 -2.75 3.22 -17.48
N GLU A 19 -2.86 2.24 -18.38
CA GLU A 19 -4.15 1.72 -18.88
C GLU A 19 -5.05 1.17 -17.75
N ARG A 20 -4.46 0.46 -16.77
CA ARG A 20 -5.21 -0.10 -15.64
C ARG A 20 -5.70 1.00 -14.69
N ALA A 21 -4.88 2.04 -14.50
CA ALA A 21 -5.25 3.19 -13.69
C ALA A 21 -6.39 3.98 -14.35
N GLU A 22 -6.35 4.12 -15.68
CA GLU A 22 -7.41 4.76 -16.47
C GLU A 22 -8.72 3.98 -16.42
N ALA A 23 -8.68 2.66 -16.64
CA ALA A 23 -9.86 1.82 -16.53
C ALA A 23 -10.49 1.90 -15.12
N ALA A 24 -9.67 1.97 -14.07
CA ALA A 24 -10.14 2.13 -12.70
C ALA A 24 -10.79 3.51 -12.45
N ARG A 25 -10.23 4.60 -13.02
CA ARG A 25 -10.88 5.93 -13.02
C ARG A 25 -12.23 5.88 -13.72
N ASN A 26 -12.25 5.36 -14.94
CA ASN A 26 -13.45 5.33 -15.78
C ASN A 26 -14.59 4.58 -15.10
N LYS A 27 -14.28 3.49 -14.40
CA LYS A 27 -15.23 2.73 -13.57
C LYS A 27 -15.82 3.55 -12.43
N VAL A 28 -15.02 4.39 -11.75
CA VAL A 28 -15.51 5.26 -10.67
C VAL A 28 -16.37 6.38 -11.25
N LEU A 29 -15.95 6.99 -12.36
CA LEU A 29 -16.74 8.01 -13.06
C LEU A 29 -18.11 7.47 -13.50
N GLU A 30 -18.17 6.25 -14.03
CA GLU A 30 -19.44 5.59 -14.37
C GLU A 30 -20.32 5.38 -13.14
N ARG A 31 -19.73 4.95 -12.02
CA ARG A 31 -20.48 4.77 -10.77
C ARG A 31 -21.05 6.09 -10.24
N MET A 32 -20.29 7.17 -10.34
CA MET A 32 -20.77 8.51 -9.93
C MET A 32 -21.88 9.02 -10.84
N ALA A 33 -21.82 8.72 -12.14
CA ALA A 33 -22.93 9.02 -13.07
C ALA A 33 -24.19 8.22 -12.73
N VAL A 34 -24.04 6.91 -12.44
CA VAL A 34 -25.16 6.03 -12.09
C VAL A 34 -25.81 6.45 -10.76
N GLN A 35 -25.02 6.90 -9.80
CA GLN A 35 -25.52 7.40 -8.51
C GLN A 35 -26.07 8.83 -8.60
N GLY A 36 -26.01 9.47 -9.78
CA GLY A 36 -26.53 10.83 -10.00
C GLY A 36 -25.75 11.93 -9.29
N VAL A 37 -24.54 11.62 -8.81
CA VAL A 37 -23.70 12.61 -8.11
C VAL A 37 -23.11 13.60 -9.11
N TRP A 38 -22.70 13.13 -10.30
CA TRP A 38 -22.15 13.94 -11.40
C TRP A 38 -22.98 13.78 -12.68
N SER A 39 -23.06 14.85 -13.48
CA SER A 39 -23.75 14.81 -14.77
C SER A 39 -22.95 14.00 -15.81
N ARG A 40 -23.63 13.49 -16.84
CA ARG A 40 -22.96 12.73 -17.92
C ARG A 40 -21.96 13.57 -18.70
N GLU A 41 -22.21 14.87 -18.82
CA GLU A 41 -21.34 15.85 -19.48
C GLU A 41 -20.04 16.02 -18.69
N GLN A 42 -20.13 16.22 -17.36
CA GLN A 42 -18.98 16.31 -16.47
C GLN A 42 -18.13 15.04 -16.49
N VAL A 43 -18.76 13.86 -16.61
CA VAL A 43 -18.05 12.59 -16.72
C VAL A 43 -17.32 12.45 -18.05
N LYS A 44 -17.88 12.97 -19.15
CA LYS A 44 -17.23 12.95 -20.47
C LYS A 44 -16.01 13.87 -20.49
N GLU A 45 -16.16 15.11 -20.03
CA GLU A 45 -15.05 16.06 -19.89
C GLU A 45 -13.95 15.50 -18.99
N SER A 46 -14.34 14.92 -17.85
CA SER A 46 -13.40 14.26 -16.92
C SER A 46 -12.72 13.02 -17.51
N ARG A 47 -13.17 12.44 -18.62
CA ARG A 47 -12.46 11.30 -19.26
C ARG A 47 -11.37 11.77 -20.21
N GLU A 48 -11.52 12.96 -20.78
CA GLU A 48 -10.61 13.51 -21.79
C GLU A 48 -9.29 13.99 -21.19
N GLU A 49 -9.27 14.28 -19.88
CA GLU A 49 -8.03 14.66 -19.18
C GLU A 49 -7.05 13.48 -19.04
N PRO A 50 -5.84 13.54 -19.63
CA PRO A 50 -4.85 12.48 -19.52
C PRO A 50 -4.27 12.36 -18.10
N ILE A 51 -3.90 11.13 -17.70
CA ILE A 51 -3.27 10.87 -16.41
C ILE A 51 -1.78 11.25 -16.48
N TRP A 52 -1.45 12.49 -16.15
CA TRP A 52 -0.08 12.94 -15.99
C TRP A 52 0.45 12.61 -14.59
N LEU A 53 1.56 11.87 -14.53
CA LEU A 53 2.35 11.71 -13.32
C LEU A 53 3.74 12.30 -13.53
N ALA A 54 4.13 13.23 -12.67
CA ALA A 54 5.52 13.66 -12.60
C ALA A 54 6.41 12.48 -12.16
N PRO A 55 7.61 12.33 -12.75
CA PRO A 55 8.54 11.28 -12.34
C PRO A 55 8.87 11.42 -10.85
N ARG A 56 8.79 10.31 -10.13
CA ARG A 56 9.10 10.30 -8.69
C ARG A 56 10.59 10.59 -8.49
N GLN A 57 10.90 11.71 -7.85
CA GLN A 57 12.25 11.96 -7.36
C GLN A 57 12.47 11.18 -6.06
N MET A 58 13.52 10.37 -6.02
CA MET A 58 13.95 9.67 -4.80
C MET A 58 14.99 10.54 -4.06
N PRO A 59 14.73 10.96 -2.82
CA PRO A 59 15.73 11.68 -2.05
C PRO A 59 16.91 10.75 -1.72
N GLN A 60 18.11 11.10 -2.17
CA GLN A 60 19.35 10.36 -1.94
C GLN A 60 20.09 10.94 -0.73
N LEU A 61 19.54 10.78 0.47
CA LEU A 61 20.13 11.36 1.68
C LEU A 61 21.45 10.68 2.07
N ALA A 62 21.51 9.35 2.04
CA ALA A 62 22.74 8.61 2.31
C ALA A 62 22.68 7.13 1.83
N PRO A 63 22.54 6.86 0.52
CA PRO A 63 22.38 5.49 0.01
C PRO A 63 23.56 4.57 0.36
N LEU A 64 24.77 5.10 0.36
CA LEU A 64 25.99 4.37 0.74
C LEU A 64 26.03 4.06 2.23
N PHE A 65 25.62 5.00 3.09
CA PHE A 65 25.53 4.79 4.54
C PHE A 65 24.51 3.70 4.88
N SER A 66 23.33 3.74 4.26
CA SER A 66 22.31 2.69 4.43
C SER A 66 22.85 1.31 4.02
N ARG A 67 23.57 1.21 2.90
CA ARG A 67 24.22 -0.04 2.46
C ARG A 67 25.29 -0.51 3.44
N MET A 68 26.10 0.42 3.97
CA MET A 68 27.10 0.12 4.99
C MET A 68 26.45 -0.38 6.28
N MET A 69 25.39 0.27 6.76
CA MET A 69 24.65 -0.14 7.97
C MET A 69 24.01 -1.51 7.82
N LEU A 70 23.43 -1.83 6.65
CA LEU A 70 22.95 -3.18 6.35
C LEU A 70 24.08 -4.21 6.39
N GLY A 71 25.27 -3.87 5.89
CA GLY A 71 26.46 -4.71 5.98
C GLY A 71 26.91 -4.95 7.43
N LYS A 72 26.90 -3.92 8.27
CA LYS A 72 27.25 -3.99 9.70
C LYS A 72 26.22 -4.76 10.54
N SER A 73 24.92 -4.62 10.25
CA SER A 73 23.85 -5.29 11.02
C SER A 73 23.81 -6.82 10.85
N LYS A 74 24.48 -7.40 9.85
CA LYS A 74 24.54 -8.86 9.68
C LYS A 74 25.22 -9.59 10.83
N SER A 75 26.04 -8.90 11.64
CA SER A 75 26.63 -9.44 12.86
C SER A 75 25.72 -9.31 14.09
N ASP A 76 24.66 -8.49 14.02
CA ASP A 76 23.71 -8.26 15.10
C ASP A 76 22.38 -8.99 14.82
N LYS A 77 22.48 -10.32 14.69
CA LYS A 77 21.33 -11.21 14.44
C LYS A 77 20.49 -11.48 15.70
N SER A 78 20.46 -10.54 16.64
CA SER A 78 19.63 -10.65 17.84
C SER A 78 18.13 -10.77 17.47
N LEU A 79 17.68 -10.14 16.39
CA LEU A 79 16.30 -10.24 15.87
C LEU A 79 15.98 -11.57 15.15
N LEU A 80 16.93 -12.15 14.42
CA LEU A 80 16.71 -13.45 13.74
C LEU A 80 16.64 -14.61 14.74
N ARG A 81 17.22 -14.45 15.93
CA ARG A 81 17.15 -15.43 17.03
C ARG A 81 15.73 -15.58 17.60
N TRP A 82 14.87 -14.57 17.48
CA TRP A 82 13.48 -14.60 17.98
C TRP A 82 12.46 -15.13 16.96
N MET A 83 12.87 -15.36 15.71
CA MET A 83 11.97 -15.91 14.69
C MET A 83 11.31 -17.25 15.06
N PRO A 84 11.98 -18.20 15.75
CA PRO A 84 11.34 -19.45 16.17
C PRO A 84 10.23 -19.20 17.21
N VAL A 85 10.52 -18.37 18.23
CA VAL A 85 9.58 -18.01 19.30
C VAL A 85 8.36 -17.29 18.73
N PHE A 86 8.58 -16.35 17.82
CA PHE A 86 7.50 -15.61 17.18
C PHE A 86 6.62 -16.50 16.30
N ASN A 87 7.22 -17.45 15.58
CA ASN A 87 6.48 -18.37 14.72
C ASN A 87 5.62 -19.36 15.54
N ASP A 88 6.11 -19.82 16.69
CA ASP A 88 5.33 -20.69 17.58
C ASP A 88 4.17 -19.94 18.24
N VAL A 89 4.38 -18.71 18.72
CA VAL A 89 3.30 -17.86 19.25
C VAL A 89 2.25 -17.59 18.17
N TRP A 90 2.68 -17.29 16.94
CA TRP A 90 1.78 -17.03 15.82
C TRP A 90 0.99 -18.27 15.40
N LYS A 91 1.62 -19.46 15.35
CA LYS A 91 0.95 -20.73 15.06
C LYS A 91 -0.05 -21.11 16.15
N ASN A 92 0.27 -20.85 17.41
CA ASN A 92 -0.63 -21.15 18.52
C ASN A 92 -1.85 -20.22 18.48
N TRP A 93 -1.64 -18.93 18.22
CA TRP A 93 -2.71 -17.94 18.05
C TRP A 93 -3.65 -18.27 16.88
N ARG A 94 -3.12 -18.81 15.77
CA ARG A 94 -3.95 -19.30 14.65
C ARG A 94 -4.79 -20.53 15.02
N LYS A 95 -4.30 -21.39 15.92
CA LYS A 95 -5.03 -22.58 16.39
C LYS A 95 -6.09 -22.23 17.42
N THR A 96 -5.82 -21.30 18.33
CA THR A 96 -6.77 -20.78 19.30
C THR A 96 -7.59 -19.64 18.68
N GLY A 97 -8.49 -20.00 17.75
CA GLY A 97 -9.40 -19.04 17.14
C GLY A 97 -10.18 -18.25 18.22
N LYS A 98 -10.05 -16.92 18.17
CA LYS A 98 -10.89 -15.90 18.83
C LYS A 98 -11.47 -16.29 20.20
N GLY A 99 -10.71 -16.02 21.26
CA GLY A 99 -11.25 -15.93 22.62
C GLY A 99 -10.39 -15.01 23.48
N GLY A 100 -10.79 -13.73 23.60
CA GLY A 100 -10.31 -12.82 24.64
C GLY A 100 -9.22 -11.82 24.23
N CYS A 101 -9.62 -10.70 23.63
CA CYS A 101 -8.78 -9.49 23.50
C CYS A 101 -8.62 -8.77 24.85
N HIS A 102 -7.98 -9.37 25.86
CA HIS A 102 -7.64 -8.67 27.11
C HIS A 102 -6.33 -9.17 27.73
N ARG A 103 -5.21 -8.99 27.02
CA ARG A 103 -3.86 -8.74 27.57
C ARG A 103 -2.80 -8.98 26.49
N ALA A 104 -2.39 -7.91 25.82
CA ALA A 104 -1.09 -7.86 25.16
C ALA A 104 -0.71 -6.39 24.91
N ALA A 105 -0.65 -5.61 25.98
CA ALA A 105 -0.06 -4.28 25.97
C ALA A 105 0.90 -4.17 27.16
N HIS A 106 2.01 -4.89 27.07
CA HIS A 106 3.20 -4.59 27.87
C HIS A 106 4.43 -5.05 27.07
N TRP A 107 4.84 -4.19 26.14
CA TRP A 107 6.14 -4.33 25.48
C TRP A 107 7.07 -3.25 26.05
N ARG A 108 8.10 -3.69 26.75
CA ARG A 108 9.32 -2.93 27.07
C ARG A 108 10.42 -3.46 26.16
#